data_AF-A0A950SNL1-F1
#
_entry.id   AF-A0A950SNL1-F1
#
_cell.length_a   1.000
_cell.length_b   1.000
_cell.length_c   1.000
_cell.angle_alpha   90.00
_cell.angle_beta   90.00
_cell.angle_gamma   90.00
#
_symmetry.space_group_name_H-M   'P 1'
#
loop_
_entity.id
_entity.type
_entity.pdbx_description
1 polymer ?
#
loop_
_entity_poly.entity_id
_entity_poly.type
_entity_poly.pdbx_seq_one_letter_code
_entity_poly.pdbx_strand_id
1 'polypeptide(L)'
;FVADRPGHDQRYAMDTTKMSRELRWAPRESFDSGLRKTVAWYLENRWWWEEIWARRYRGERLGTVARGVPSASRADSAFPGADW
;
A
#
# COMPACT_ATOMS: atom_id res chain seq x y z
N PHE A 1 -1.55 -19.58 11.04
CA PHE A 1 -1.49 -18.42 11.96
C PHE A 1 -0.31 -17.56 11.56
N VAL A 2 -0.51 -16.26 11.28
CA VAL A 2 0.57 -15.32 10.93
C VAL A 2 0.92 -14.54 12.17
N ALA A 3 2.19 -14.59 12.58
CA ALA A 3 2.65 -13.81 13.73
C ALA A 3 2.50 -12.32 13.44
N ASP A 4 2.00 -11.58 14.42
CA ASP A 4 1.86 -10.14 14.34
C ASP A 4 3.23 -9.46 14.13
N ARG A 5 3.20 -8.28 13.51
CA ARG A 5 4.42 -7.55 13.21
C ARG A 5 4.83 -6.73 14.44
N PRO A 6 6.10 -6.83 14.91
CA PRO A 6 6.60 -5.93 15.94
C PRO A 6 6.41 -4.46 15.52
N GLY A 7 5.79 -3.65 16.37
CA GLY A 7 5.51 -2.24 16.10
C GLY A 7 4.29 -1.99 15.20
N HIS A 8 3.36 -2.95 15.06
CA HIS A 8 2.08 -2.70 14.41
C HIS A 8 1.16 -1.90 15.34
N ASP A 9 0.93 -0.63 15.00
CA ASP A 9 -0.10 0.15 15.69
C ASP A 9 -1.47 -0.44 15.41
N GLN A 10 -2.27 -0.61 16.47
CA GLN A 10 -3.56 -1.30 16.38
C GLN A 10 -4.68 -0.42 15.81
N ARG A 11 -4.52 0.91 15.87
CA ARG A 11 -5.57 1.84 15.47
C ARG A 11 -5.00 3.13 14.92
N TYR A 12 -5.35 3.40 13.67
CA TYR A 12 -5.27 4.72 13.07
C TYR A 12 -6.68 5.25 12.85
N ALA A 13 -6.90 6.50 13.23
CA ALA A 13 -8.14 7.22 12.97
C ALA A 13 -7.80 8.68 12.70
N MET A 14 -8.47 9.28 11.72
CA MET A 14 -8.27 10.68 11.33
C MET A 14 -9.61 11.42 11.39
N ASP A 15 -9.58 12.62 11.94
CA ASP A 15 -10.71 13.56 11.89
C ASP A 15 -10.56 14.47 10.66
N THR A 16 -11.53 14.42 9.76
CA THR A 16 -11.56 15.21 8.52
C THR A 16 -12.46 16.44 8.60
N THR A 17 -13.04 16.74 9.77
CA THR A 17 -14.02 17.83 9.97
C THR A 17 -13.50 19.19 9.50
N LYS A 18 -12.21 19.48 9.71
CA LYS A 18 -11.59 20.73 9.26
C LYS A 18 -11.67 20.88 7.73
N MET A 19 -11.28 19.84 7.00
CA MET A 19 -11.33 19.84 5.52
C MET A 19 -12.77 20.01 5.02
N SER A 20 -13.71 19.31 5.63
CA SER A 20 -15.13 19.42 5.27
C SER A 20 -15.66 20.83 5.48
N ARG A 21 -15.30 21.49 6.58
CA ARG A 21 -15.77 22.86 6.89
C ARG A 21 -15.12 23.92 6.00
N GLU A 22 -13.80 23.86 5.83
CA GLU A 22 -13.04 24.95 5.20
C GLU A 22 -12.97 24.81 3.67
N LEU A 23 -12.94 23.57 3.17
CA LEU A 23 -12.79 23.29 1.74
C LEU A 23 -14.07 22.73 1.11
N ARG A 24 -15.13 22.52 1.90
CA ARG A 24 -16.34 21.79 1.48
C ARG A 24 -16.03 20.42 0.89
N TRP A 25 -14.94 19.81 1.35
CA TRP A 25 -14.50 18.51 0.88
C TRP A 25 -15.40 17.41 1.47
N ALA A 26 -15.73 16.42 0.66
CA ALA A 26 -16.37 15.19 1.08
C ALA A 26 -15.86 14.03 0.23
N PRO A 27 -15.76 12.80 0.79
CA PRO A 27 -15.39 11.63 0.01
C PRO A 27 -16.47 11.35 -1.04
N ARG A 28 -16.04 11.11 -2.29
CA ARG A 28 -16.94 10.73 -3.39
C ARG A 28 -17.35 9.26 -3.34
N GLU A 29 -16.56 8.44 -2.66
CA GLU A 29 -16.75 6.99 -2.56
C GLU A 29 -16.96 6.61 -1.09
N SER A 30 -17.89 5.69 -0.85
CA SER A 30 -17.91 4.93 0.40
C SER A 30 -16.85 3.82 0.35
N PHE A 31 -16.53 3.24 1.50
CA PHE A 31 -15.60 2.11 1.56
C PHE A 31 -16.01 0.95 0.65
N ASP A 32 -17.29 0.56 0.67
CA ASP A 32 -17.80 -0.55 -0.18
C ASP A 32 -17.63 -0.24 -1.67
N SER A 33 -18.04 0.95 -2.11
CA SER A 33 -17.93 1.36 -3.51
C SER A 33 -16.48 1.46 -3.97
N GLY A 34 -15.59 2.01 -3.14
CA GLY A 34 -14.16 2.10 -3.42
C GLY A 34 -13.49 0.73 -3.48
N LEU A 35 -13.83 -0.17 -2.56
CA LEU A 35 -13.29 -1.54 -2.54
C LEU A 35 -13.73 -2.32 -3.78
N ARG A 36 -15.02 -2.25 -4.15
CA ARG A 36 -15.53 -2.88 -5.36
C ARG A 36 -14.81 -2.39 -6.61
N LYS A 37 -14.63 -1.08 -6.77
CA LYS A 37 -13.90 -0.48 -7.89
C LYS A 37 -12.44 -0.90 -7.89
N THR A 38 -11.80 -0.96 -6.72
CA THR A 38 -10.42 -1.43 -6.58
C THR A 38 -10.28 -2.88 -7.08
N VAL A 39 -11.16 -3.79 -6.63
CA VAL A 39 -11.12 -5.18 -7.07
C VAL A 39 -11.34 -5.29 -8.58
N ALA A 40 -12.34 -4.60 -9.13
CA ALA A 40 -12.59 -4.58 -10.57
C ALA A 40 -11.35 -4.10 -11.34
N TRP A 41 -10.72 -3.01 -10.88
CA TRP A 41 -9.51 -2.48 -11.49
C TRP A 41 -8.36 -3.52 -11.51
N TYR A 42 -8.12 -4.25 -10.42
CA TYR A 42 -7.08 -5.28 -10.39
C TYR A 42 -7.34 -6.44 -11.36
N LEU A 43 -8.61 -6.82 -11.55
CA LEU A 43 -8.99 -7.86 -12.51
C LEU A 43 -8.79 -7.39 -13.96
N GLU A 44 -9.13 -6.14 -14.24
CA GLU A 44 -9.03 -5.54 -15.58
C GLU A 44 -7.59 -5.15 -15.96
N ASN A 45 -6.72 -4.90 -14.97
CA ASN A 45 -5.36 -4.38 -15.18
C ASN A 45 -4.28 -5.41 -14.86
N ARG A 46 -4.51 -6.66 -15.27
CA ARG A 46 -3.56 -7.77 -15.06
C ARG A 46 -2.17 -7.50 -15.63
N TRP A 47 -2.12 -6.93 -16.84
CA TRP A 47 -0.89 -6.53 -17.52
C TRP A 47 0.00 -5.60 -16.66
N TRP A 48 -0.61 -4.81 -15.77
CA TRP A 48 0.10 -3.85 -14.94
C TRP A 48 0.76 -4.53 -13.72
N TRP A 49 0.00 -5.31 -12.94
CA TRP A 49 0.55 -5.88 -11.71
C TRP A 49 1.37 -7.15 -11.95
N GLU A 50 1.15 -7.90 -13.03
CA GLU A 50 1.93 -9.11 -13.31
C GLU A 50 3.41 -8.81 -13.54
N GLU A 51 3.73 -7.73 -14.26
CA GLU A 51 5.11 -7.29 -14.47
C GLU A 51 5.80 -6.89 -13.15
N ILE A 52 5.07 -6.21 -12.26
CA ILE A 52 5.58 -5.81 -10.94
C ILE A 52 5.84 -7.05 -10.09
N TRP A 53 4.90 -8.00 -10.09
CA TRP A 53 5.01 -9.26 -9.37
C TRP A 53 6.21 -10.07 -9.86
N ALA A 54 6.30 -10.31 -11.17
CA ALA A 54 7.35 -11.13 -11.78
C ALA A 54 8.76 -10.59 -11.51
N ARG A 55 8.93 -9.26 -11.49
CA ARG A 55 10.25 -8.63 -11.31
C ARG A 55 10.66 -8.49 -9.85
N ARG A 56 9.71 -8.30 -8.93
CA ARG A 56 10.00 -7.80 -7.58
C ARG A 56 9.58 -8.74 -6.45
N TYR A 57 8.66 -9.67 -6.68
CA TYR A 57 8.09 -10.50 -5.63
C TYR A 57 8.13 -11.98 -5.99
N ARG A 58 8.79 -12.79 -5.15
CA ARG A 58 8.85 -14.25 -5.30
C ARG A 58 7.73 -15.00 -4.55
N GLY A 59 6.73 -14.28 -4.05
CA GLY A 59 5.68 -14.84 -3.19
C GLY A 59 6.14 -15.23 -1.78
N GLU A 60 7.36 -14.87 -1.41
CA GLU A 60 7.92 -15.13 -0.08
C GLU A 60 7.38 -14.16 0.98
N ARG A 61 7.30 -14.60 2.24
CA ARG A 61 6.87 -13.75 3.35
C ARG A 61 7.94 -12.69 3.62
N LEU A 62 7.67 -11.46 3.20
CA LEU A 62 8.51 -10.31 3.53
C LEU A 62 8.36 -9.92 5.00
N GLY A 63 9.42 -9.33 5.58
CA GLY A 63 9.41 -8.85 6.97
C GLY A 63 9.69 -9.92 8.02
N THR A 64 10.17 -11.10 7.64
CA THR A 64 10.88 -12.01 8.57
C THR A 64 12.32 -11.53 8.74
N VAL A 65 12.75 -11.23 9.96
CA VAL A 65 14.18 -11.02 10.23
C VAL A 65 14.84 -12.40 10.16
N ALA A 66 15.64 -12.65 9.12
CA ALA A 66 16.58 -13.77 9.18
C ALA A 66 17.50 -13.49 10.37
N ARG A 67 17.52 -14.38 11.36
CA ARG A 67 18.46 -14.24 12.48
C ARG A 67 19.88 -14.24 11.90
N GLY A 68 20.51 -13.06 11.87
CA GLY A 68 21.96 -12.92 11.64
C GLY A 68 22.45 -12.23 10.36
N VAL A 69 21.66 -11.43 9.64
CA VAL A 69 22.20 -10.63 8.49
C VAL A 69 22.02 -9.12 8.74
N PRO A 70 23.09 -8.30 8.67
CA PRO A 70 22.97 -6.86 8.82
C PRO A 70 22.16 -6.27 7.66
N SER A 71 21.28 -5.33 7.99
CA SER A 71 20.47 -4.57 7.02
C SER A 71 21.37 -3.81 6.05
N ALA A 72 21.40 -4.21 4.78
CA ALA A 72 22.00 -3.39 3.72
C ALA A 72 21.12 -2.15 3.49
N SER A 73 21.71 -0.96 3.58
CA SER A 73 21.08 0.29 3.18
C SER A 73 20.76 0.25 1.69
N ARG A 74 19.50 0.47 1.32
CA ARG A 74 19.12 0.73 -0.08
C ARG A 74 19.09 2.24 -0.31
N ALA A 75 20.23 2.78 -0.73
CA ALA A 75 20.20 3.91 -1.65
C ALA A 75 19.78 3.39 -3.03
N ASP A 76 19.08 4.22 -3.78
CA ASP A 76 18.65 4.06 -5.18
C ASP A 76 17.49 3.10 -5.47
N SER A 77 16.29 3.68 -5.41
CA SER A 77 15.25 3.42 -6.41
C SER A 77 14.40 4.69 -6.60
N ALA A 78 14.94 5.63 -7.38
CA ALA A 78 14.13 6.69 -7.95
C ALA A 78 13.06 6.06 -8.85
N PHE A 79 11.79 6.42 -8.64
CA PHE A 79 10.72 6.12 -9.59
C PHE A 79 10.98 6.90 -10.88
N PRO A 80 11.18 6.25 -12.04
CA PRO A 80 11.22 7.00 -13.29
C PRO A 80 9.79 7.40 -13.65
N GLY A 81 9.52 8.71 -13.71
CA GLY A 81 8.31 9.27 -14.32
C GLY A 81 7.19 9.70 -13.36
N ALA A 82 7.51 10.13 -12.14
CA ALA A 82 6.53 10.79 -11.28
C ALA A 82 6.65 12.32 -11.43
N ASP A 83 6.05 12.87 -12.49
CA ASP A 83 5.80 14.30 -12.59
C ASP A 83 4.53 14.61 -11.77
N TRP A 84 4.71 14.90 -10.48
CA TRP A 84 3.71 15.51 -9.60
C TRP A 84 4.36 16.64 -8.79
#